data_AF-A0A174G827-F1
#
_entry.id   AF-A0A174G827-F1
#
_cell.length_a   1.000
_cell.length_b   1.000
_cell.length_c   1.000
_cell.angle_alpha   90.00
_cell.angle_beta   90.00
_cell.angle_gamma   90.00
#
_symmetry.space_group_name_H-M   'P 1'
#
loop_
_entity.id
_entity.type
_entity.pdbx_description
1 polymer ?
#
loop_
_entity_poly.entity_id
_entity_poly.type
_entity_poly.pdbx_seq_one_letter_code
_entity_poly.pdbx_strand_id
1 'polypeptide(L)'
;MRNGWQFTYEKLVKGYTEKQWGRDCKELPAFIIKRLPVRLTFDNNYFNALYQGIPVSGYTKMVENLLEGIEVRLNEDYLAKKQEYDQLAEKVVHTGAIDAFLITVLEIWNIVLFVLRMKF
;
A
#
# COMPACT_ATOMS: atom_id res chain seq x y z
N MET A 1 0.09 37.04 20.15
CA MET A 1 1.18 36.45 19.33
C MET A 1 0.63 35.17 18.73
N ARG A 2 0.60 34.99 17.39
CA ARG A 2 0.20 33.70 16.81
C ARG A 2 1.33 32.72 17.00
N ASN A 3 1.04 31.59 17.62
CA ASN A 3 1.99 30.52 17.87
C ASN A 3 2.48 30.01 16.50
N GLY A 4 3.79 29.97 16.25
CA GLY A 4 4.34 29.60 14.93
C GLY A 4 3.81 28.27 14.38
N TRP A 5 3.42 27.36 15.27
CA TRP A 5 2.75 26.09 14.97
C TRP A 5 1.44 26.22 14.20
N GLN A 6 0.62 27.22 14.52
CA GLN A 6 -0.66 27.42 13.85
C GLN A 6 -0.48 27.89 12.41
N PHE A 7 0.52 28.76 12.17
CA PHE A 7 0.87 29.21 10.83
C PHE A 7 1.34 28.04 9.95
N THR A 8 2.23 27.20 10.48
CA THR A 8 2.75 26.01 9.78
C THR A 8 1.63 25.04 9.40
N TYR A 9 0.71 24.77 10.34
CA TYR A 9 -0.45 23.92 10.08
C TYR A 9 -1.35 24.48 8.97
N GLU A 10 -1.74 25.76 9.08
CA GLU A 10 -2.65 26.39 8.13
C GLU A 10 -2.06 26.50 6.71
N LYS A 11 -0.74 26.73 6.61
CA LYS A 11 -0.07 26.93 5.32
C LYS A 11 0.41 25.66 4.64
N LEU A 12 0.95 24.70 5.39
CA LEU A 12 1.64 23.53 4.82
C LEU A 12 0.85 22.23 4.93
N VAL A 13 -0.11 22.13 5.86
CA VAL A 13 -0.79 20.86 6.17
C VAL A 13 -2.27 20.90 5.80
N LYS A 14 -3.03 21.85 6.33
CA LYS A 14 -4.49 21.89 6.23
C LYS A 14 -4.97 21.81 4.78
N GLY A 15 -4.56 22.77 3.96
CA GLY A 15 -5.04 22.87 2.58
C GLY A 15 -4.61 21.71 1.68
N TYR A 16 -3.47 21.06 1.94
CA TYR A 16 -3.04 19.88 1.19
C TYR A 16 -3.85 18.65 1.60
N THR A 17 -4.00 18.45 2.91
CA THR A 17 -4.69 17.27 3.47
C THR A 17 -6.18 17.28 3.12
N GLU A 18 -6.87 18.43 3.25
CA GLU A 18 -8.30 18.53 2.91
C GLU A 18 -8.55 18.29 1.42
N LYS A 19 -7.63 18.73 0.54
CA LYS A 19 -7.72 18.46 -0.90
C LYS A 19 -7.48 16.98 -1.23
N GLN A 20 -6.53 16.34 -0.56
CA GLN A 20 -6.22 14.93 -0.79
C GLN A 20 -7.33 13.99 -0.31
N TRP A 21 -7.97 14.31 0.82
CA TRP A 21 -8.95 13.44 1.47
C TRP A 21 -10.42 13.88 1.28
N GLY A 22 -10.66 15.08 0.75
CA GLY A 22 -12.00 15.61 0.48
C GLY A 22 -12.85 15.85 1.74
N ARG A 23 -12.24 15.96 2.92
CA ARG A 23 -12.91 16.12 4.23
C ARG A 23 -12.11 17.05 5.14
N ASP A 24 -12.76 17.61 6.15
CA ASP A 24 -12.12 18.49 7.14
C ASP A 24 -11.06 17.71 7.95
N CYS A 25 -9.91 18.33 8.21
CA CYS A 25 -8.82 17.69 8.97
C CYS A 25 -9.24 17.20 10.37
N LYS A 26 -10.29 17.77 10.97
CA LYS A 26 -10.82 17.36 12.28
C LYS A 26 -11.55 16.01 12.24
N GLU A 27 -12.01 15.60 11.07
CA GLU A 27 -12.69 14.31 10.86
C GLU A 27 -11.70 13.18 10.50
N LEU A 28 -10.44 13.55 10.25
CA LEU A 28 -9.39 12.61 9.88
C LEU A 28 -8.72 12.02 11.13
N PRO A 29 -8.41 10.72 11.11
CA PRO A 29 -7.67 10.09 12.18
C PRO A 29 -6.27 10.72 12.37
N ALA A 30 -5.89 10.96 13.62
CA ALA A 30 -4.60 11.59 13.97
C ALA A 30 -3.36 10.82 13.47
N PHE A 31 -3.47 9.53 13.15
CA PHE A 31 -2.35 8.75 12.65
C PHE A 31 -1.85 9.21 11.27
N ILE A 32 -2.69 9.87 10.46
CA ILE A 32 -2.30 10.38 9.14
C ILE A 32 -1.14 11.37 9.26
N ILE A 33 -1.18 12.22 10.29
CA ILE A 33 -0.18 13.27 10.54
C ILE A 33 1.14 12.69 11.07
N LYS A 34 1.14 11.49 11.66
CA LYS A 34 2.38 10.84 12.15
C LYS A 34 3.43 10.59 11.05
N ARG A 35 3.02 10.65 9.77
CA ARG A 35 3.91 10.50 8.62
C ARG A 35 4.73 11.77 8.31
N LEU A 36 4.41 12.92 8.92
CA LEU A 36 5.11 14.19 8.75
C LEU A 36 5.85 14.56 10.05
N PRO A 37 7.01 13.95 10.34
CA PRO A 37 7.78 14.28 11.53
C PRO A 37 8.37 15.68 11.40
N VAL A 38 8.12 16.53 12.40
CA VAL A 38 8.78 17.83 12.52
C VAL A 38 10.21 17.60 12.99
N ARG A 39 11.18 18.12 12.24
CA ARG A 39 12.60 18.08 12.60
C ARG A 39 13.06 19.47 13.01
N LEU A 40 13.88 19.54 14.04
CA LEU A 40 14.54 20.78 14.50
C LEU A 40 16.00 20.86 14.02
N THR A 41 16.33 20.09 13.00
CA THR A 41 17.64 20.03 12.36
C THR A 41 17.57 20.66 10.97
N PHE A 42 18.68 21.21 10.48
CA PHE A 42 18.80 21.73 9.11
C PHE A 42 19.05 20.61 8.10
N ASP A 43 18.23 19.56 8.16
CA ASP A 43 18.29 18.43 7.24
C ASP A 43 17.00 18.41 6.39
N ASN A 44 17.18 18.61 5.09
CA ASN A 44 16.08 18.64 4.11
C ASN A 44 15.80 17.27 3.50
N ASN A 45 16.49 16.20 3.92
CA ASN A 45 16.23 14.85 3.43
C ASN A 45 14.83 14.38 3.84
N TYR A 46 14.03 14.06 2.83
CA TYR A 46 12.65 13.62 3.02
C TYR A 46 12.57 12.32 3.85
N PHE A 47 13.52 11.39 3.66
CA PHE A 47 13.59 10.13 4.40
C PHE A 47 14.79 10.09 5.35
N ASN A 48 14.62 9.36 6.45
CA ASN A 48 15.68 9.07 7.45
C ASN A 48 16.35 7.70 7.21
N ALA A 49 16.10 7.05 6.07
CA ALA A 49 16.62 5.71 5.80
C ALA A 49 18.13 5.74 5.49
N LEU A 50 18.87 4.72 5.96
CA LEU A 50 20.30 4.55 5.68
C LEU A 50 20.57 4.31 4.19
N TYR A 51 19.68 3.58 3.52
CA TYR A 51 19.77 3.27 2.09
C TYR A 51 18.63 3.96 1.36
N GLN A 52 18.99 4.88 0.47
CA GLN A 52 18.06 5.62 -0.37
C GLN A 52 18.59 5.60 -1.80
N GLY A 53 17.72 5.33 -2.76
CA GLY A 53 18.11 5.27 -4.16
C GLY A 53 16.93 4.90 -5.04
N ILE A 54 17.09 5.19 -6.33
CA ILE A 54 16.18 4.76 -7.39
C ILE A 54 16.93 3.71 -8.21
N PRO A 55 16.30 2.60 -8.61
CA PRO A 55 16.95 1.61 -9.47
C PRO A 55 17.49 2.27 -10.75
N VAL A 56 18.78 2.04 -11.07
CA VAL A 56 19.46 2.67 -12.21
C VAL A 56 18.73 2.41 -13.53
N SER A 57 18.17 1.21 -13.69
CA SER A 57 17.42 0.80 -14.87
C SER A 57 15.90 0.95 -14.73
N GLY A 58 15.43 1.67 -13.71
CA GLY A 58 14.01 1.85 -13.40
C GLY A 58 13.37 0.64 -12.71
N TYR A 59 12.15 0.84 -12.19
CA TYR A 59 11.40 -0.18 -11.44
C TYR A 59 10.93 -1.34 -12.32
N THR A 60 10.58 -1.08 -13.58
CA THR A 60 10.14 -2.13 -14.51
C THR A 60 11.21 -3.19 -14.67
N LYS A 61 12.47 -2.78 -14.93
CA LYS A 61 13.56 -3.73 -15.13
C LYS A 61 13.89 -4.53 -13.87
N MET A 62 13.78 -3.88 -12.70
CA MET A 62 13.93 -4.56 -11.42
C MET A 62 12.87 -5.65 -11.25
N VAL A 63 11.60 -5.36 -11.55
CA VAL A 63 10.51 -6.33 -11.42
C VAL A 63 10.63 -7.45 -12.44
N GLU A 64 11.02 -7.15 -13.69
CA GLU A 64 11.30 -8.18 -14.71
C GLU A 64 12.35 -9.19 -14.22
N ASN A 65 13.44 -8.72 -13.62
CA ASN A 65 14.48 -9.59 -13.08
C ASN A 65 14.01 -10.40 -11.87
N LEU A 66 13.09 -9.87 -11.05
CA LEU A 66 12.50 -10.61 -9.92
C LEU A 66 11.54 -11.71 -10.39
N LEU A 67 10.94 -11.55 -11.58
CA LEU A 67 9.98 -12.48 -12.17
C LEU A 67 10.59 -13.41 -13.23
N GLU A 68 11.92 -13.41 -13.37
CA GLU A 68 12.61 -14.26 -14.34
C GLU A 68 12.36 -15.75 -14.02
N GLY A 69 11.92 -16.51 -15.04
CA GLY A 69 11.58 -17.93 -14.88
C GLY A 69 10.17 -18.20 -14.31
N ILE A 70 9.37 -17.16 -14.05
CA ILE A 70 7.98 -17.28 -13.58
C ILE A 70 7.03 -16.98 -14.74
N GLU A 71 5.96 -17.77 -14.89
CA GLU A 71 4.89 -17.47 -15.83
C GLU A 71 4.08 -16.26 -15.34
N VAL A 72 4.08 -15.18 -16.13
CA VAL A 72 3.34 -13.95 -15.81
C VAL A 72 2.22 -13.74 -16.82
N ARG A 73 0.99 -13.60 -16.33
CA ARG A 73 -0.19 -13.26 -17.15
C ARG A 73 -0.65 -11.85 -16.80
N LEU A 74 -0.74 -10.98 -17.81
CA LEU A 74 -1.18 -9.58 -17.67
C LEU A 74 -2.57 -9.41 -18.26
N ASN A 75 -3.27 -8.34 -17.86
CA ASN A 75 -4.64 -8.04 -18.29
C ASN A 75 -5.67 -9.15 -17.94
N GLU A 76 -5.37 -9.94 -16.90
CA GLU A 76 -6.25 -10.99 -16.40
C GLU A 76 -6.81 -10.57 -15.03
N ASP A 77 -8.12 -10.71 -14.86
CA ASP A 77 -8.77 -10.55 -13.56
C ASP A 77 -8.90 -11.91 -12.89
N TYR A 78 -8.15 -12.11 -11.82
CA TYR A 78 -8.18 -13.32 -11.03
C TYR A 78 -9.59 -13.61 -10.46
N LEU A 79 -10.34 -12.60 -10.02
CA LEU A 79 -11.67 -12.82 -9.44
C LEU A 79 -12.69 -13.29 -10.49
N ALA A 80 -12.55 -12.81 -11.73
CA ALA A 80 -13.42 -13.22 -12.84
C ALA A 80 -13.22 -14.69 -13.26
N LYS A 81 -12.00 -15.24 -13.11
CA LYS A 81 -11.63 -16.61 -13.50
C LYS A 81 -11.16 -17.46 -12.31
N LYS A 82 -11.65 -17.14 -11.11
CA LYS A 82 -11.16 -17.71 -9.85
C LYS A 82 -11.14 -19.24 -9.85
N GLN A 83 -12.21 -19.89 -10.31
CA GLN A 83 -12.30 -21.36 -10.33
C GLN A 83 -11.24 -22.02 -11.22
N GLU A 84 -10.89 -21.40 -12.34
CA GLU A 84 -9.85 -21.90 -13.26
C GLU A 84 -8.47 -21.76 -12.61
N TYR A 85 -8.16 -20.59 -12.05
CA TYR A 85 -6.87 -20.34 -11.41
C TYR A 85 -6.67 -21.11 -10.12
N ASP A 86 -7.72 -21.34 -9.34
CA ASP A 86 -7.66 -22.14 -8.12
C ASP A 86 -7.35 -23.62 -8.41
N GLN A 87 -7.67 -24.12 -9.61
CA GLN A 87 -7.31 -25.49 -10.03
C GLN A 87 -5.86 -25.60 -10.53
N LEU A 88 -5.27 -24.49 -10.97
CA LEU A 88 -3.92 -24.46 -11.53
C LEU A 88 -2.82 -24.44 -10.46
N ALA A 89 -3.15 -24.10 -9.21
CA ALA A 89 -2.18 -24.00 -8.13
C ALA A 89 -2.70 -24.62 -6.83
N GLU A 90 -1.82 -25.32 -6.10
CA GLU A 90 -2.15 -25.85 -4.77
C GLU A 90 -2.42 -24.72 -3.74
N LYS A 91 -1.79 -23.56 -3.94
CA LYS A 91 -1.89 -22.40 -3.05
C LYS A 91 -1.98 -21.11 -3.85
N VAL A 92 -2.80 -20.20 -3.35
CA VAL A 92 -3.01 -18.88 -3.95
C VAL A 92 -2.57 -17.80 -2.97
N VAL A 93 -1.72 -16.89 -3.44
CA VAL A 93 -1.36 -15.66 -2.72
C VAL A 93 -2.09 -14.50 -3.37
N HIS A 94 -3.12 -13.98 -2.71
CA HIS A 94 -3.92 -12.87 -3.21
C HIS A 94 -3.47 -11.55 -2.56
N THR A 95 -3.04 -10.59 -3.38
CA THR A 95 -2.59 -9.24 -2.95
C THR A 95 -3.56 -8.13 -3.39
N GLY A 96 -4.73 -8.49 -3.92
CA GLY A 96 -5.78 -7.55 -4.32
C GLY A 96 -6.59 -7.03 -3.13
N ALA A 97 -7.69 -6.34 -3.44
CA ALA A 97 -8.57 -5.77 -2.43
C ALA A 97 -9.30 -6.90 -1.67
N ILE A 98 -9.11 -6.95 -0.35
CA ILE A 98 -9.63 -8.05 0.49
C ILE A 98 -11.16 -8.08 0.53
N ASP A 99 -11.80 -6.91 0.49
CA ASP A 99 -13.26 -6.79 0.42
C ASP A 99 -13.79 -7.38 -0.88
N ALA A 100 -13.17 -7.10 -2.02
CA ALA A 100 -13.55 -7.71 -3.30
C ALA A 100 -13.39 -9.24 -3.25
N PHE A 101 -12.27 -9.74 -2.72
CA PHE A 101 -12.05 -11.16 -2.56
C PHE A 101 -13.09 -11.82 -1.64
N LEU A 102 -13.33 -11.24 -0.46
CA LEU A 102 -14.27 -11.79 0.53
C LEU A 102 -15.72 -11.68 0.07
N ILE A 103 -16.13 -10.58 -0.58
CA ILE A 103 -17.49 -10.46 -1.13
C ILE A 103 -17.76 -11.54 -2.18
N THR A 104 -16.75 -11.88 -2.99
CA THR A 104 -16.86 -12.98 -3.97
C THR A 104 -16.86 -14.37 -3.28
N VAL A 105 -16.31 -14.49 -2.07
CA VAL A 105 -16.27 -15.72 -1.27
C VAL A 105 -17.47 -15.86 -0.33
N LEU A 106 -18.17 -14.77 0.00
CA LEU A 106 -19.26 -14.70 0.99
C LEU A 106 -20.58 -15.35 0.53
N GLU A 107 -20.64 -15.96 -0.65
CA GLU A 107 -21.65 -16.99 -0.93
C GLU A 107 -21.39 -18.31 -0.19
N ILE A 108 -20.21 -18.48 0.43
CA ILE A 108 -19.83 -19.66 1.21
C ILE A 108 -19.34 -19.21 2.59
N TRP A 109 -20.26 -19.23 3.56
CA TRP A 109 -19.98 -19.01 4.97
C TRP A 109 -19.01 -20.08 5.51
N ASN A 110 -17.75 -19.71 5.78
CA ASN A 110 -17.12 -19.88 7.10
C ASN A 110 -15.66 -19.41 7.06
N ILE A 111 -15.35 -18.56 8.03
CA ILE A 111 -14.00 -18.11 8.38
C ILE A 111 -13.22 -19.29 8.96
N VAL A 112 -12.11 -19.68 8.32
CA VAL A 112 -10.85 -20.06 8.98
C VAL A 112 -9.68 -19.74 8.05
N LEU A 113 -8.77 -18.84 8.44
CA LEU A 113 -7.47 -18.69 7.77
C LEU A 113 -6.35 -18.75 8.83
N PHE A 114 -5.85 -19.96 9.07
CA PHE A 114 -4.46 -20.18 9.44
C PHE A 114 -4.09 -21.64 9.19
N VAL A 115 -3.25 -21.93 8.19
CA VAL A 115 -2.21 -22.98 8.25
C VAL A 115 -1.11 -22.61 7.26
N LEU A 116 0.05 -22.23 7.81
CA LEU A 116 1.33 -22.23 7.11
C LEU A 116 1.72 -23.67 6.76
N ARG A 117 2.23 -23.88 5.54
CA ARG A 117 3.26 -24.92 5.34
C ARG A 117 4.13 -24.60 4.14
N MET A 118 5.37 -24.20 4.40
CA MET A 118 6.46 -24.30 3.45
C MET A 118 6.82 -25.78 3.27
N LYS A 119 7.19 -26.16 2.04
CA LYS A 119 8.10 -27.28 1.79
C LYS A 119 9.10 -26.82 0.74
N PHE A 120 10.36 -27.07 1.07
CA PHE A 120 11.55 -26.94 0.24
C PHE A 120 11.47 -27.81 -1.00
#